data_AF-A0A956TAS1-F1
#
_entry.id   AF-A0A956TAS1-F1
#
_cell.length_a   1.000
_cell.length_b   1.000
_cell.length_c   1.000
_cell.angle_alpha   90.00
_cell.angle_beta   90.00
_cell.angle_gamma   90.00
#
_symmetry.space_group_name_H-M   'P 1'
#
loop_
_entity.id
_entity.type
_entity.pdbx_description
1 polymer ?
#
loop_
_entity_poly.entity_id
_entity_poly.type
_entity_poly.pdbx_seq_one_letter_code
_entity_poly.pdbx_strand_id
1 'polypeptide(L)'
;MPEVPTPSLVDLTSHIDSQLARILDDRQQITAERNLICQHLLDQDAPTAMFLNPDAPVARSVWDRVESLLQERVNQRTPLQYLLGEAWFYGQPFMVAPGVLIPRPETELLVAWACSVLEEQAQEQAQSPTHLLDLGTGSGCMAICLKQRFAQAQVVATDLSPDALAIARQNAAYHDVALTLLEGSWFEALGPVSPVASPQFDLIVCNPPYIDAEQAKHLAPELGWEPPISLFTDNPARLYTTLFEGAQAWLKPGGSLMAEWAFNHADTV
;
A
#
# COMPACT_ATOMS: atom_id res chain seq x y z
N MET A 1 -20.32 46.33 -1.08
CA MET A 1 -19.15 45.54 -1.48
C MET A 1 -19.60 44.61 -2.59
N PRO A 2 -18.83 44.42 -3.68
CA PRO A 2 -19.16 43.37 -4.63
C PRO A 2 -19.09 42.01 -3.91
N GLU A 3 -20.12 41.18 -4.06
CA GLU A 3 -20.07 39.79 -3.61
C GLU A 3 -18.91 39.10 -4.34
N VAL A 4 -18.02 38.46 -3.58
CA VAL A 4 -17.00 37.59 -4.16
C VAL A 4 -17.75 36.40 -4.77
N PRO A 5 -17.60 36.12 -6.07
CA PRO A 5 -18.28 34.99 -6.70
C PRO A 5 -17.88 33.70 -5.99
N THR A 6 -18.86 32.84 -5.72
CA THR A 6 -18.62 31.53 -5.12
C THR A 6 -17.90 30.65 -6.16
N PRO A 7 -16.76 30.02 -5.83
CA PRO A 7 -16.05 29.18 -6.78
C PRO A 7 -16.89 27.96 -7.15
N SER A 8 -16.77 27.51 -8.39
CA SER A 8 -17.42 26.29 -8.91
C SER A 8 -16.52 25.06 -8.81
N LEU A 9 -17.05 23.86 -9.09
CA LEU A 9 -16.24 22.64 -9.20
C LEU A 9 -15.22 22.72 -10.34
N VAL A 10 -15.56 23.35 -11.46
CA VAL A 10 -14.61 23.56 -12.57
C VAL A 10 -13.49 24.52 -12.18
N ASP A 11 -13.77 25.55 -11.37
CA ASP A 11 -12.74 26.44 -10.83
C ASP A 11 -11.80 25.68 -9.89
N LEU A 12 -12.35 24.87 -8.98
CA LEU A 12 -11.57 24.09 -8.01
C LEU A 12 -10.65 23.09 -8.71
N THR A 13 -11.19 22.35 -9.68
CA THR A 13 -10.44 21.30 -10.40
C THR A 13 -9.35 21.90 -11.30
N SER A 14 -9.65 23.02 -11.96
CA SER A 14 -8.65 23.79 -12.70
C SER A 14 -7.54 24.34 -11.79
N HIS A 15 -7.90 24.77 -10.58
CA HIS A 15 -6.93 25.24 -9.59
C HIS A 15 -6.02 24.10 -9.10
N ILE A 16 -6.60 22.95 -8.75
CA ILE A 16 -5.83 21.75 -8.35
C ILE A 16 -4.86 21.34 -9.46
N ASP A 17 -5.35 21.19 -10.69
CA ASP A 17 -4.53 20.78 -11.84
C ASP A 17 -3.37 21.77 -12.07
N SER A 18 -3.65 23.07 -11.95
CA SER A 18 -2.61 24.11 -12.09
C SER A 18 -1.56 24.06 -10.97
N GLN A 19 -1.93 23.72 -9.74
CA GLN A 19 -0.94 23.60 -8.65
C GLN A 19 -0.11 22.33 -8.78
N LEU A 20 -0.74 21.20 -9.09
CA LEU A 20 -0.06 19.91 -9.26
C LEU A 20 0.90 19.93 -10.47
N ALA A 21 0.55 20.62 -11.55
CA ALA A 21 1.43 20.80 -12.72
C ALA A 21 2.74 21.55 -12.43
N ARG A 22 2.90 22.13 -11.23
CA ARG A 22 4.17 22.75 -10.80
C ARG A 22 5.21 21.73 -10.34
N ILE A 23 4.77 20.52 -10.00
CA ILE A 23 5.61 19.46 -9.42
C ILE A 23 5.49 18.11 -10.14
N LEU A 24 4.46 17.95 -10.97
CA LEU A 24 4.20 16.75 -11.77
C LEU A 24 4.18 17.11 -13.26
N ASP A 25 4.90 16.31 -14.06
CA ASP A 25 4.94 16.47 -15.52
C ASP A 25 3.93 15.56 -16.24
N ASP A 26 3.45 14.50 -15.56
CA ASP A 26 2.49 13.55 -16.12
C ASP A 26 1.04 13.98 -15.86
N ARG A 27 0.30 14.22 -16.95
CA ARG A 27 -1.12 14.56 -16.92
C ARG A 27 -1.99 13.46 -16.31
N GLN A 28 -1.63 12.19 -16.46
CA GLN A 28 -2.37 11.09 -15.84
C GLN A 28 -2.23 11.13 -14.33
N GLN A 29 -1.01 11.34 -13.82
CA GLN A 29 -0.75 11.50 -12.39
C GLN A 29 -1.46 12.73 -11.80
N ILE A 30 -1.43 13.88 -12.49
CA ILE A 30 -2.18 15.09 -12.07
C ILE A 30 -3.68 14.78 -11.95
N THR A 31 -4.24 14.13 -12.97
CA THR A 31 -5.66 13.74 -13.00
C THR A 31 -6.00 12.80 -11.84
N ALA A 32 -5.13 11.83 -11.56
CA ALA A 32 -5.30 10.88 -10.47
C ALA A 32 -5.26 11.57 -9.10
N GLU A 33 -4.24 12.39 -8.82
CA GLU A 33 -4.12 13.14 -7.57
C GLU A 33 -5.30 14.10 -7.37
N ARG A 34 -5.73 14.81 -8.42
CA ARG A 34 -6.95 15.64 -8.36
C ARG A 34 -8.17 14.83 -7.96
N ASN A 35 -8.39 13.69 -8.60
CA ASN A 35 -9.57 12.86 -8.32
C ASN A 35 -9.56 12.37 -6.86
N LEU A 36 -8.39 12.00 -6.33
CA LEU A 36 -8.23 11.60 -4.92
C LEU A 36 -8.53 12.77 -3.96
N ILE A 37 -7.99 13.97 -4.23
CA ILE A 37 -8.28 15.18 -3.42
C ILE A 37 -9.78 15.48 -3.42
N CYS A 38 -10.41 15.46 -4.60
CA CYS A 38 -11.84 15.71 -4.74
C CYS A 38 -12.65 14.65 -3.99
N GLN A 39 -12.36 13.36 -4.19
CA GLN A 39 -13.06 12.26 -3.51
C GLN A 39 -12.98 12.37 -1.99
N HIS A 40 -11.81 12.75 -1.45
CA HIS A 40 -11.59 12.86 -0.02
C HIS A 40 -12.27 14.10 0.61
N LEU A 41 -12.37 15.21 -0.12
CA LEU A 41 -12.84 16.49 0.43
C LEU A 41 -14.28 16.87 0.03
N LEU A 42 -14.85 16.21 -0.99
CA LEU A 42 -16.20 16.44 -1.52
C LEU A 42 -17.13 15.22 -1.37
N ASP A 43 -16.71 14.17 -0.67
CA ASP A 43 -17.33 12.84 -0.56
C ASP A 43 -17.27 11.99 -1.86
N GLN A 44 -17.59 10.69 -1.74
CA GLN A 44 -17.22 9.63 -2.71
C GLN A 44 -17.77 9.81 -4.14
N ASP A 45 -18.83 10.60 -4.34
CA ASP A 45 -19.44 10.84 -5.66
C ASP A 45 -18.76 11.98 -6.45
N ALA A 46 -17.67 12.56 -5.93
CA ALA A 46 -17.03 13.74 -6.52
C ALA A 46 -16.69 13.61 -8.03
N PRO A 47 -16.13 12.49 -8.54
CA PRO A 47 -15.85 12.37 -9.96
C PRO A 47 -17.14 12.44 -10.80
N THR A 48 -18.20 11.75 -10.37
CA THR A 48 -19.51 11.77 -11.03
C THR A 48 -20.15 13.16 -10.97
N ALA A 49 -20.07 13.83 -9.82
CA ALA A 49 -20.57 15.18 -9.63
C ALA A 49 -19.86 16.21 -10.53
N MET A 50 -18.54 16.08 -10.70
CA MET A 50 -17.74 16.92 -11.61
C MET A 50 -18.19 16.81 -13.07
N PHE A 51 -18.59 15.61 -13.53
CA PHE A 51 -19.11 15.43 -14.89
C PHE A 51 -20.55 15.90 -15.06
N LEU A 52 -21.41 15.64 -14.06
CA LEU A 52 -22.84 15.93 -14.14
C LEU A 52 -23.18 17.41 -13.88
N ASN A 53 -22.39 18.10 -13.06
CA ASN A 53 -22.65 19.49 -12.69
C ASN A 53 -21.34 20.27 -12.43
N PRO A 54 -20.52 20.55 -13.46
CA PRO A 54 -19.24 21.24 -13.31
C PRO A 54 -19.36 22.66 -12.73
N ASP A 55 -20.51 23.31 -12.92
CA ASP A 55 -20.78 24.66 -12.41
C ASP A 55 -21.33 24.65 -10.97
N ALA A 56 -21.41 23.49 -10.32
CA ALA A 56 -21.90 23.40 -8.94
C ALA A 56 -21.03 24.26 -8.00
N PRO A 57 -21.63 25.05 -7.10
CA PRO A 57 -20.89 25.89 -6.17
C PRO A 57 -20.13 25.04 -5.15
N VAL A 58 -18.89 25.42 -4.88
CA VAL A 58 -18.02 24.82 -3.85
C VAL A 58 -18.04 25.71 -2.62
N ALA A 59 -18.29 25.11 -1.46
CA ALA A 59 -18.23 25.80 -0.18
C ALA A 59 -16.81 26.35 0.05
N ARG A 60 -16.70 27.59 0.53
CA ARG A 60 -15.40 28.23 0.77
C ARG A 60 -14.51 27.44 1.73
N SER A 61 -15.09 26.77 2.72
CA SER A 61 -14.36 25.89 3.63
C SER A 61 -13.70 24.70 2.93
N VAL A 62 -14.31 24.16 1.88
CA VAL A 62 -13.70 23.08 1.08
C VAL A 62 -12.54 23.64 0.25
N TRP A 63 -12.74 24.79 -0.39
CA TRP A 63 -11.67 25.48 -1.11
C TRP A 63 -10.45 25.71 -0.22
N ASP A 64 -10.65 26.26 0.98
CA ASP A 64 -9.55 26.58 1.89
C ASP A 64 -8.82 25.31 2.38
N ARG A 65 -9.54 24.19 2.57
CA ARG A 65 -8.93 22.87 2.87
C ARG A 65 -8.08 22.34 1.71
N VAL A 66 -8.60 22.41 0.47
CA VAL A 66 -7.86 22.03 -0.74
C VAL A 66 -6.60 22.88 -0.88
N GLU A 67 -6.72 24.19 -0.68
CA GLU A 67 -5.59 25.10 -0.81
C GLU A 67 -4.50 24.82 0.25
N SER A 68 -4.89 24.56 1.50
CA SER A 68 -3.94 24.14 2.55
C SER A 68 -3.24 22.83 2.20
N LEU A 69 -3.96 21.84 1.67
CA LEU A 69 -3.38 20.55 1.26
C LEU A 69 -2.41 20.74 0.10
N LEU A 70 -2.79 21.51 -0.93
CA LEU A 70 -1.95 21.78 -2.10
C LEU A 70 -0.68 22.53 -1.72
N GLN A 71 -0.75 23.45 -0.76
CA GLN A 71 0.43 24.15 -0.25
C GLN A 71 1.44 23.17 0.33
N GLU A 72 1.00 22.22 1.17
CA GLU A 72 1.89 21.19 1.73
C GLU A 72 2.44 20.28 0.62
N ARG A 73 1.55 19.77 -0.27
CA ARG A 73 1.92 18.89 -1.38
C ARG A 73 2.97 19.50 -2.31
N VAL A 74 2.80 20.77 -2.68
CA VAL A 74 3.66 21.48 -3.64
C VAL A 74 4.96 21.96 -2.99
N ASN A 75 4.89 22.51 -1.78
CA ASN A 75 6.07 23.13 -1.15
C ASN A 75 6.98 22.10 -0.49
N GLN A 76 6.41 21.10 0.20
CA GLN A 76 7.16 20.09 0.95
C GLN A 76 7.39 18.81 0.16
N ARG A 77 6.69 18.64 -0.97
CA ARG A 77 6.69 17.39 -1.75
C ARG A 77 6.27 16.18 -0.91
N THR A 78 5.43 16.40 0.11
CA THR A 78 4.86 15.32 0.91
C THR A 78 3.95 14.45 0.03
N PRO A 79 4.04 13.11 0.09
CA PRO A 79 3.14 12.24 -0.66
C PRO A 79 1.68 12.56 -0.37
N LEU A 80 0.84 12.62 -1.42
CA LEU A 80 -0.57 12.94 -1.28
C LEU A 80 -1.28 12.00 -0.29
N GLN A 81 -0.96 10.71 -0.33
CA GLN A 81 -1.57 9.69 0.52
C GLN A 81 -1.32 9.94 2.00
N TYR A 82 -0.15 10.46 2.38
CA TYR A 82 0.11 10.87 3.77
C TYR A 82 -0.67 12.12 4.17
N LEU A 83 -0.91 13.04 3.24
CA LEU A 83 -1.75 14.23 3.49
C LEU A 83 -3.23 13.86 3.64
N LEU A 84 -3.70 12.86 2.89
CA LEU A 84 -5.05 12.33 2.98
C LEU A 84 -5.22 11.33 4.15
N GLY A 85 -4.11 10.76 4.65
CA GLY A 85 -4.11 9.71 5.65
C GLY A 85 -4.56 8.34 5.12
N GLU A 86 -4.72 8.19 3.81
CA GLU A 86 -5.21 6.97 3.16
C GLU A 86 -4.59 6.74 1.78
N ALA A 87 -4.49 5.47 1.40
CA ALA A 87 -4.12 5.00 0.08
C ALA A 87 -5.10 3.93 -0.38
N TRP A 88 -5.46 3.93 -1.66
CA TRP A 88 -6.29 2.89 -2.24
C TRP A 88 -5.43 1.70 -2.66
N PHE A 89 -5.89 0.50 -2.29
CA PHE A 89 -5.27 -0.76 -2.69
C PHE A 89 -6.36 -1.81 -2.85
N TYR A 90 -6.33 -2.54 -3.96
CA TYR A 90 -7.28 -3.62 -4.28
C TYR A 90 -8.76 -3.18 -4.19
N GLY A 91 -9.03 -1.94 -4.64
CA GLY A 91 -10.38 -1.37 -4.67
C GLY A 91 -10.94 -0.91 -3.32
N GLN A 92 -10.11 -0.79 -2.27
CA GLN A 92 -10.53 -0.35 -0.94
C GLN A 92 -9.47 0.57 -0.29
N PRO A 93 -9.88 1.47 0.63
CA PRO A 93 -8.96 2.39 1.29
C PRO A 93 -8.21 1.72 2.45
N PHE A 94 -6.94 2.08 2.62
CA PHE A 94 -6.10 1.71 3.76
C PHE A 94 -5.50 2.97 4.36
N MET A 95 -5.55 3.08 5.68
CA MET A 95 -4.87 4.13 6.43
C MET A 95 -3.37 4.02 6.21
N VAL A 96 -2.73 5.16 5.96
CA VAL A 96 -1.28 5.30 5.83
C VAL A 96 -0.81 6.55 6.55
N ALA A 97 0.43 6.52 7.03
CA ALA A 97 1.07 7.63 7.73
C ALA A 97 2.60 7.55 7.54
N PRO A 98 3.35 8.63 7.82
CA PRO A 98 4.81 8.54 7.89
C PRO A 98 5.24 7.38 8.80
N GLY A 99 6.14 6.52 8.31
CA GLY A 99 6.52 5.29 9.01
C GLY A 99 6.05 3.99 8.33
N VAL A 100 5.20 4.08 7.29
CA VAL A 100 4.75 2.92 6.51
C VAL A 100 4.89 3.16 5.01
N LEU A 101 5.28 2.14 4.25
CA LEU A 101 5.28 2.20 2.79
C LEU A 101 3.86 2.48 2.27
N ILE A 102 3.72 3.40 1.32
CA ILE A 102 2.44 3.63 0.64
C ILE A 102 2.21 2.44 -0.31
N PRO A 103 1.08 1.71 -0.20
CA PRO A 103 0.77 0.60 -1.10
C PRO A 103 0.90 0.98 -2.57
N ARG A 104 1.53 0.12 -3.36
CA ARG A 104 1.78 0.33 -4.78
C ARG A 104 0.75 -0.43 -5.63
N PRO A 105 0.26 0.15 -6.74
CA PRO A 105 -0.66 -0.55 -7.64
C PRO A 105 -0.10 -1.87 -8.18
N GLU A 106 1.21 -1.94 -8.44
CA GLU A 106 1.89 -3.14 -8.92
C GLU A 106 1.75 -4.31 -7.95
N THR A 107 1.78 -4.04 -6.64
CA THR A 107 1.62 -5.04 -5.58
C THR A 107 0.20 -5.65 -5.57
N GLU A 108 -0.80 -5.01 -6.18
CA GLU A 108 -2.13 -5.62 -6.35
C GLU A 108 -2.07 -6.87 -7.24
N LEU A 109 -1.15 -6.90 -8.22
CA LEU A 109 -0.94 -8.07 -9.08
C LEU A 109 -0.40 -9.26 -8.28
N LEU A 110 0.47 -9.02 -7.31
CA LEU A 110 0.99 -10.06 -6.42
C LEU A 110 -0.15 -10.71 -5.63
N VAL A 111 -1.06 -9.90 -5.07
CA VAL A 111 -2.25 -10.40 -4.36
C VAL A 111 -3.18 -11.17 -5.29
N ALA A 112 -3.41 -10.65 -6.51
CA ALA A 112 -4.26 -11.33 -7.49
C ALA A 112 -3.69 -12.70 -7.88
N TRP A 113 -2.39 -12.80 -8.14
CA TRP A 113 -1.74 -14.07 -8.45
C TRP A 113 -1.72 -15.03 -7.26
N ALA A 114 -1.47 -14.51 -6.05
CA ALA A 114 -1.57 -15.30 -4.82
C ALA A 114 -2.95 -15.94 -4.65
N CYS A 115 -4.03 -15.20 -4.90
CA CYS A 115 -5.37 -15.73 -4.85
C CYS A 115 -5.58 -16.85 -5.89
N SER A 116 -5.15 -16.64 -7.14
CA SER A 116 -5.26 -17.66 -8.19
C SER A 116 -4.53 -18.95 -7.83
N VAL A 117 -3.27 -18.85 -7.37
CA VAL A 117 -2.46 -20.02 -6.98
C VAL A 117 -3.12 -20.79 -5.84
N LEU A 118 -3.59 -20.09 -4.80
CA LEU A 118 -4.27 -20.71 -3.67
C LEU A 118 -5.58 -21.40 -4.07
N GLU A 119 -6.33 -20.82 -5.02
CA GLU A 119 -7.57 -21.40 -5.53
C GLU A 119 -7.32 -22.66 -6.36
N GLU A 120 -6.29 -22.64 -7.22
CA GLU A 120 -5.86 -23.82 -7.98
C GLU A 120 -5.40 -24.95 -7.04
N GLN A 121 -4.55 -24.63 -6.06
CA GLN A 121 -4.10 -25.59 -5.05
C GLN A 121 -5.28 -26.16 -4.25
N ALA A 122 -6.25 -25.32 -3.88
CA ALA A 122 -7.41 -25.77 -3.14
C ALA A 122 -8.31 -26.71 -3.94
N GLN A 123 -8.41 -26.51 -5.27
CA GLN A 123 -9.12 -27.41 -6.16
C GLN A 123 -8.39 -28.75 -6.30
N GLU A 124 -7.08 -28.74 -6.51
CA GLU A 124 -6.27 -29.95 -6.68
C GLU A 124 -6.25 -30.81 -5.40
N GLN A 125 -6.19 -30.17 -4.24
CA GLN A 125 -6.08 -30.83 -2.94
C GLN A 125 -7.43 -31.07 -2.27
N ALA A 126 -8.52 -30.56 -2.85
CA ALA A 126 -9.86 -30.52 -2.25
C ALA A 126 -9.86 -29.93 -0.81
N GLN A 127 -9.01 -28.94 -0.56
CA GLN A 127 -8.79 -28.35 0.76
C GLN A 127 -8.48 -26.85 0.64
N SER A 128 -9.23 -26.00 1.34
CA SER A 128 -8.96 -24.56 1.38
C SER A 128 -7.66 -24.23 2.13
N PRO A 129 -6.99 -23.12 1.77
CA PRO A 129 -5.80 -22.68 2.50
C PRO A 129 -6.15 -22.36 3.95
N THR A 130 -5.21 -22.66 4.83
CA THR A 130 -5.40 -22.61 6.28
C THR A 130 -4.47 -21.61 6.95
N HIS A 131 -3.27 -21.40 6.44
CA HIS A 131 -2.28 -20.49 7.01
C HIS A 131 -1.54 -19.72 5.92
N LEU A 132 -1.56 -18.40 6.02
CA LEU A 132 -0.88 -17.49 5.11
C LEU A 132 0.09 -16.61 5.92
N LEU A 133 1.22 -16.26 5.30
CA LEU A 133 2.22 -15.37 5.89
C LEU A 133 2.47 -14.17 4.97
N ASP A 134 2.44 -12.98 5.54
CA ASP A 134 2.86 -11.73 4.88
C ASP A 134 4.11 -11.17 5.57
N LEU A 135 5.25 -11.18 4.86
CA LEU A 135 6.54 -10.73 5.36
C LEU A 135 6.80 -9.27 4.97
N GLY A 136 7.06 -8.41 5.96
CA GLY A 136 7.20 -6.97 5.74
C GLY A 136 5.85 -6.33 5.40
N THR A 137 4.83 -6.62 6.22
CA THR A 137 3.43 -6.34 5.92
C THR A 137 3.12 -4.85 5.73
N GLY A 138 3.95 -3.95 6.27
CA GLY A 138 3.75 -2.52 6.17
C GLY A 138 2.39 -2.10 6.72
N SER A 139 1.52 -1.60 5.83
CA SER A 139 0.17 -1.16 6.18
C SER A 139 -0.81 -2.31 6.42
N GLY A 140 -0.40 -3.56 6.20
CA GLY A 140 -1.25 -4.74 6.28
C GLY A 140 -2.07 -5.01 5.01
N CYS A 141 -1.93 -4.21 3.96
CA CYS A 141 -2.83 -4.26 2.81
C CYS A 141 -2.91 -5.63 2.13
N MET A 142 -1.78 -6.32 1.93
CA MET A 142 -1.77 -7.67 1.36
C MET A 142 -2.39 -8.70 2.31
N ALA A 143 -1.94 -8.75 3.57
CA ALA A 143 -2.49 -9.63 4.59
C ALA A 143 -4.01 -9.49 4.75
N ILE A 144 -4.53 -8.26 4.74
CA ILE A 144 -5.96 -7.97 4.86
C ILE A 144 -6.72 -8.47 3.64
N CYS A 145 -6.26 -8.16 2.41
CA CYS A 145 -6.91 -8.63 1.18
C CYS A 145 -6.95 -10.16 1.11
N LEU A 146 -5.84 -10.83 1.47
CA LEU A 146 -5.77 -12.28 1.54
C LEU A 146 -6.72 -12.85 2.60
N LYS A 147 -6.81 -12.23 3.78
CA LYS A 147 -7.74 -12.65 4.84
C LYS A 147 -9.20 -12.50 4.42
N GLN A 148 -9.55 -11.42 3.71
CA GLN A 148 -10.90 -11.21 3.18
C GLN A 148 -11.24 -12.27 2.12
N ARG A 149 -10.30 -12.60 1.22
CA ARG A 149 -10.52 -13.65 0.20
C ARG A 149 -10.64 -15.04 0.82
N PHE A 150 -9.80 -15.35 1.80
CA PHE A 150 -9.73 -16.64 2.47
C PHE A 150 -10.12 -16.51 3.95
N ALA A 151 -11.40 -16.22 4.20
CA ALA A 151 -11.92 -15.89 5.54
C ALA A 151 -11.58 -16.92 6.62
N GLN A 152 -11.44 -18.20 6.28
CA GLN A 152 -11.10 -19.27 7.21
C GLN A 152 -9.59 -19.40 7.48
N ALA A 153 -8.74 -18.84 6.62
CA ALA A 153 -7.29 -18.92 6.78
C ALA A 153 -6.84 -18.05 7.96
N GLN A 154 -5.88 -18.55 8.74
CA GLN A 154 -5.13 -17.77 9.69
C GLN A 154 -4.05 -16.99 8.94
N VAL A 155 -4.01 -15.68 9.13
CA VAL A 155 -3.03 -14.83 8.46
C VAL A 155 -2.09 -14.27 9.51
N VAL A 156 -0.80 -14.59 9.36
CA VAL A 156 0.28 -14.02 10.14
C VAL A 156 0.92 -12.92 9.30
N ALA A 157 1.14 -11.75 9.89
CA ALA A 157 1.81 -10.64 9.23
C ALA A 157 2.97 -10.19 10.12
N THR A 158 4.16 -10.07 9.53
CA THR A 158 5.36 -9.66 10.25
C THR A 158 5.91 -8.35 9.71
N ASP A 159 6.49 -7.55 10.60
CA ASP A 159 7.24 -6.36 10.21
C ASP A 159 8.32 -6.06 11.25
N LEU A 160 9.41 -5.44 10.83
CA LEU A 160 10.43 -4.96 11.75
C LEU A 160 9.99 -3.64 12.43
N SER A 161 9.12 -2.88 11.78
CA SER A 161 8.67 -1.57 12.26
C SER A 161 7.44 -1.70 13.17
N PRO A 162 7.54 -1.34 14.47
CA PRO A 162 6.37 -1.30 15.34
C PRO A 162 5.34 -0.26 14.89
N ASP A 163 5.77 0.83 14.23
CA ASP A 163 4.88 1.85 13.66
C ASP A 163 4.06 1.27 12.49
N ALA A 164 4.69 0.46 11.62
CA ALA A 164 3.99 -0.24 10.55
C ALA A 164 2.95 -1.23 11.13
N LEU A 165 3.33 -2.02 12.13
CA LEU A 165 2.39 -2.94 12.80
C LEU A 165 1.24 -2.21 13.50
N ALA A 166 1.45 -1.01 14.02
CA ALA A 166 0.37 -0.19 14.58
C ALA A 166 -0.63 0.22 13.48
N ILE A 167 -0.15 0.64 12.31
CA ILE A 167 -1.01 0.95 11.15
C ILE A 167 -1.71 -0.30 10.63
N ALA A 168 -0.99 -1.42 10.48
CA ALA A 168 -1.58 -2.71 10.06
C ALA A 168 -2.70 -3.14 11.01
N ARG A 169 -2.55 -2.94 12.32
CA ARG A 169 -3.59 -3.22 13.31
C ARG A 169 -4.81 -2.32 13.15
N GLN A 170 -4.60 -1.03 12.89
CA GLN A 170 -5.70 -0.10 12.64
C GLN A 170 -6.46 -0.49 11.37
N ASN A 171 -5.74 -0.80 10.29
CA ASN A 171 -6.35 -1.26 9.04
C ASN A 171 -7.11 -2.58 9.21
N ALA A 172 -6.53 -3.53 9.95
CA ALA A 172 -7.21 -4.79 10.24
C ALA A 172 -8.52 -4.56 11.01
N ALA A 173 -8.53 -3.65 11.98
CA ALA A 173 -9.75 -3.26 12.70
C ALA A 173 -10.75 -2.52 11.81
N TYR A 174 -10.29 -1.61 10.93
CA TYR A 174 -11.14 -0.88 9.99
C TYR A 174 -11.85 -1.82 9.00
N HIS A 175 -11.15 -2.87 8.55
CA HIS A 175 -11.65 -3.86 7.60
C HIS A 175 -12.32 -5.09 8.24
N ASP A 176 -12.51 -5.08 9.57
CA ASP A 176 -13.09 -6.18 10.36
C ASP A 176 -12.40 -7.55 10.09
N VAL A 177 -11.06 -7.53 10.02
CA VAL A 177 -10.25 -8.74 9.85
C VAL A 177 -9.34 -9.00 11.04
N ALA A 178 -9.23 -10.28 11.41
CA ALA A 178 -8.31 -10.74 12.44
C ALA A 178 -6.99 -11.20 11.82
N LEU A 179 -5.90 -10.54 12.20
CA LEU A 179 -4.51 -10.90 11.84
C LEU A 179 -3.69 -11.20 13.08
N THR A 180 -2.74 -12.14 12.96
CA THR A 180 -1.66 -12.33 13.94
C THR A 180 -0.50 -11.44 13.54
N LEU A 181 -0.28 -10.35 14.26
CA LEU A 181 0.80 -9.39 13.99
C LEU A 181 2.00 -9.68 14.89
N LEU A 182 3.17 -9.89 14.29
CA LEU A 182 4.42 -10.20 15.00
C LEU A 182 5.52 -9.24 14.60
N GLU A 183 6.18 -8.67 15.61
CA GLU A 183 7.36 -7.82 15.39
C GLU A 183 8.61 -8.67 15.22
N GLY A 184 9.39 -8.38 14.18
CA GLY A 184 10.70 -8.98 13.99
C GLY A 184 11.14 -9.04 12.53
N SER A 185 12.38 -9.46 12.36
CA SER A 185 13.01 -9.59 11.05
C SER A 185 12.56 -10.88 10.36
N TRP A 186 11.93 -10.77 9.20
CA TRP A 186 11.61 -11.91 8.33
C TRP A 186 10.97 -13.09 9.10
N PHE A 187 11.64 -14.24 9.09
CA PHE A 187 11.23 -15.48 9.75
C PHE A 187 11.63 -15.54 11.23
N GLU A 188 12.53 -14.66 11.71
CA GLU A 188 12.91 -14.62 13.13
C GLU A 188 11.72 -14.21 14.01
N ALA A 189 10.82 -13.38 13.49
CA ALA A 189 9.55 -13.00 14.11
C ALA A 189 8.66 -14.22 14.45
N LEU A 190 8.85 -15.34 13.73
CA LEU A 190 8.07 -16.56 13.90
C LEU A 190 8.64 -17.50 14.97
N GLY A 191 9.68 -17.09 15.72
CA GLY A 191 10.51 -17.92 16.60
C GLY A 191 9.81 -18.93 17.53
N PRO A 192 10.56 -19.73 18.32
CA PRO A 192 10.07 -20.95 18.98
C PRO A 192 8.95 -20.77 20.03
N VAL A 193 8.66 -19.53 20.42
CA VAL A 193 7.61 -19.15 21.39
C VAL A 193 6.37 -18.56 20.71
N SER A 194 6.41 -18.41 19.38
CA SER A 194 5.28 -17.98 18.57
C SER A 194 4.18 -19.05 18.61
N PRO A 195 2.87 -18.69 18.58
CA PRO A 195 1.77 -19.65 18.52
C PRO A 195 1.70 -20.45 17.19
N VAL A 196 2.77 -20.41 16.41
CA VAL A 196 2.87 -20.69 14.98
C VAL A 196 3.89 -21.83 14.84
N ALA A 197 3.44 -23.06 14.57
CA ALA A 197 4.29 -24.26 14.53
C ALA A 197 4.80 -24.56 13.11
N SER A 198 6.12 -24.74 12.91
CA SER A 198 6.68 -25.01 11.56
C SER A 198 6.67 -26.51 11.17
N PRO A 199 6.51 -26.86 9.87
CA PRO A 199 6.05 -26.03 8.75
C PRO A 199 4.52 -25.94 8.71
N GLN A 200 3.95 -24.79 8.33
CA GLN A 200 2.48 -24.64 8.30
C GLN A 200 1.90 -23.75 7.21
N PHE A 201 2.69 -22.98 6.48
CA PHE A 201 2.13 -22.00 5.55
C PHE A 201 1.81 -22.62 4.20
N ASP A 202 0.60 -22.35 3.72
CA ASP A 202 0.15 -22.68 2.36
C ASP A 202 0.74 -21.66 1.37
N LEU A 203 0.89 -20.40 1.79
CA LEU A 203 1.48 -19.32 1.02
C LEU A 203 2.28 -18.38 1.93
N ILE A 204 3.42 -17.92 1.42
CA ILE A 204 4.18 -16.79 1.94
C ILE A 204 4.19 -15.70 0.85
N VAL A 205 3.77 -14.49 1.18
CA VAL A 205 3.88 -13.31 0.32
C VAL A 205 4.87 -12.30 0.89
N CYS A 206 5.53 -11.54 0.01
CA CYS A 206 6.45 -10.50 0.43
C CYS A 206 6.59 -9.41 -0.64
N ASN A 207 6.50 -8.14 -0.23
CA ASN A 207 7.00 -7.02 -1.02
C ASN A 207 8.23 -6.45 -0.29
N PRO A 208 9.45 -6.97 -0.55
CA PRO A 208 10.64 -6.59 0.19
C PRO A 208 11.21 -5.24 -0.28
N PRO A 209 12.10 -4.59 0.50
CA PRO A 209 12.78 -3.37 0.08
C PRO A 209 13.82 -3.67 -0.99
N TYR A 210 13.43 -3.65 -2.26
CA TYR A 210 14.27 -4.10 -3.38
C TYR A 210 14.99 -2.97 -4.13
N ILE A 211 14.86 -1.70 -3.74
CA ILE A 211 15.53 -0.60 -4.45
C ILE A 211 17.00 -0.57 -4.04
N ASP A 212 17.91 -0.56 -5.01
CA ASP A 212 19.33 -0.38 -4.70
C ASP A 212 19.55 0.96 -4.00
N ALA A 213 20.21 0.96 -2.84
CA ALA A 213 20.45 2.18 -2.06
C ALA A 213 21.19 3.27 -2.86
N GLU A 214 21.98 2.90 -3.87
CA GLU A 214 22.67 3.85 -4.76
C GLU A 214 21.71 4.64 -5.66
N GLN A 215 20.53 4.08 -5.98
CA GLN A 215 19.51 4.70 -6.81
C GLN A 215 18.74 5.80 -6.07
N ALA A 216 18.87 5.90 -4.74
CA ALA A 216 18.13 6.86 -3.91
C ALA A 216 18.23 8.31 -4.40
N LYS A 217 19.34 8.70 -5.02
CA LYS A 217 19.57 10.07 -5.55
C LYS A 217 18.77 10.41 -6.81
N HIS A 218 18.25 9.40 -7.49
CA HIS A 218 17.49 9.53 -8.74
C HIS A 218 15.99 9.35 -8.54
N LEU A 219 15.57 9.07 -7.31
CA LEU A 219 14.17 8.87 -6.95
C LEU A 219 13.43 10.20 -6.83
N ALA A 220 12.11 10.14 -7.01
CA ALA A 220 11.22 11.28 -6.79
C ALA A 220 11.38 11.81 -5.35
N PRO A 221 11.41 13.13 -5.13
CA PRO A 221 11.56 13.73 -3.78
C PRO A 221 10.58 13.19 -2.75
N GLU A 222 9.37 12.84 -3.20
CA GLU A 222 8.29 12.23 -2.41
C GLU A 222 8.74 10.95 -1.68
N LEU A 223 9.60 10.13 -2.31
CA LEU A 223 10.07 8.88 -1.72
C LEU A 223 10.98 9.10 -0.50
N GLY A 224 11.52 10.31 -0.32
CA GLY A 224 12.26 10.68 0.88
C GLY A 224 11.40 10.77 2.15
N TRP A 225 10.07 10.76 2.01
CA TRP A 225 9.14 10.73 3.14
C TRP A 225 8.80 9.32 3.61
N GLU A 226 8.99 8.31 2.76
CA GLU A 226 8.71 6.93 3.09
C GLU A 226 9.90 6.30 3.85
N PRO A 227 9.66 5.27 4.69
CA PRO A 227 10.73 4.68 5.49
C PRO A 227 11.84 4.10 4.59
N PRO A 228 13.12 4.49 4.79
CA PRO A 228 14.21 3.94 3.98
C PRO A 228 14.30 2.40 4.07
N ILE A 229 13.95 1.83 5.22
CA ILE A 229 13.95 0.38 5.44
C ILE A 229 12.90 -0.38 4.62
N SER A 230 11.83 0.28 4.16
CA SER A 230 10.82 -0.34 3.30
C SER A 230 11.11 -0.14 1.81
N LEU A 231 12.14 0.63 1.47
CA LEU A 231 12.50 0.93 0.09
C LEU A 231 13.81 0.25 -0.31
N PHE A 232 14.85 0.39 0.51
CA PHE A 232 16.22 0.15 0.08
C PHE A 232 16.82 -1.15 0.60
N THR A 233 17.59 -1.81 -0.25
CA THR A 233 18.53 -2.87 0.11
C THR A 233 19.95 -2.50 -0.33
N ASP A 234 20.92 -2.86 0.49
CA ASP A 234 22.35 -2.78 0.18
C ASP A 234 22.89 -4.09 -0.42
N ASN A 235 22.11 -5.17 -0.34
CA ASN A 235 22.51 -6.50 -0.80
C ASN A 235 21.27 -7.30 -1.28
N PRO A 236 20.81 -7.06 -2.52
CA PRO A 236 19.69 -7.78 -3.11
C PRO A 236 19.86 -9.30 -3.06
N ALA A 237 21.07 -9.81 -3.35
CA ALA A 237 21.34 -11.25 -3.33
C ALA A 237 21.08 -11.85 -1.93
N ARG A 238 21.60 -11.22 -0.87
CA ARG A 238 21.36 -11.67 0.52
C ARG A 238 19.88 -11.58 0.90
N LEU A 239 19.18 -10.53 0.46
CA LEU A 239 17.74 -10.38 0.68
C LEU A 239 16.98 -11.58 0.10
N TYR A 240 17.18 -11.90 -1.18
CA TYR A 240 16.47 -12.99 -1.83
C TYR A 240 16.91 -14.37 -1.30
N THR A 241 18.19 -14.58 -1.01
CA THR A 241 18.65 -15.81 -0.33
C THR A 241 17.93 -15.99 1.01
N THR A 242 17.80 -14.93 1.82
CA THR A 242 17.09 -14.98 3.11
C THR A 242 15.62 -15.37 2.92
N LEU A 243 14.96 -14.79 1.91
CA LEU A 243 13.57 -15.12 1.59
C LEU A 243 13.41 -16.57 1.12
N PHE A 244 14.25 -17.04 0.21
CA PHE A 244 14.13 -18.39 -0.37
C PHE A 244 14.48 -19.49 0.62
N GLU A 245 15.60 -19.37 1.33
CA GLU A 245 16.02 -20.36 2.34
C GLU A 245 15.02 -20.39 3.51
N GLY A 246 14.57 -19.22 3.96
CA GLY A 246 13.57 -19.15 5.02
C GLY A 246 12.23 -19.74 4.59
N ALA A 247 11.75 -19.45 3.38
CA ALA A 247 10.48 -19.99 2.89
C ALA A 247 10.48 -21.52 2.85
N GLN A 248 11.60 -22.15 2.45
CA GLN A 248 11.73 -23.61 2.46
C GLN A 248 11.49 -24.23 3.84
N ALA A 249 11.87 -23.54 4.92
CA ALA A 249 11.70 -24.04 6.28
C ALA A 249 10.27 -23.89 6.81
N TRP A 250 9.46 -23.02 6.21
CA TRP A 250 8.15 -22.61 6.76
C TRP A 250 6.95 -23.00 5.89
N LEU A 251 7.18 -23.26 4.60
CA LEU A 251 6.17 -23.75 3.67
C LEU A 251 5.83 -25.22 3.92
N LYS A 252 4.55 -25.53 3.81
CA LYS A 252 4.09 -26.91 3.67
C LYS A 252 4.58 -27.53 2.36
N PRO A 253 4.62 -28.86 2.26
CA PRO A 253 4.70 -29.53 0.96
C PRO A 253 3.60 -29.01 0.03
N GLY A 254 4.00 -28.50 -1.15
CA GLY A 254 3.08 -27.90 -2.12
C GLY A 254 2.72 -26.43 -1.86
N GLY A 255 3.21 -25.81 -0.78
CA GLY A 255 3.04 -24.39 -0.53
C GLY A 255 3.90 -23.52 -1.46
N SER A 256 3.58 -22.23 -1.53
CA SER A 256 4.24 -21.29 -2.45
C SER A 256 4.84 -20.07 -1.75
N LEU A 257 5.96 -19.58 -2.27
CA LEU A 257 6.47 -18.25 -1.99
C LEU A 257 6.17 -17.36 -3.20
N MET A 258 5.65 -16.17 -2.95
CA MET A 258 5.45 -15.15 -3.98
C MET A 258 6.01 -13.82 -3.47
N ALA A 259 7.01 -13.30 -4.17
CA ALA A 259 7.68 -12.07 -3.76
C ALA A 259 7.80 -11.09 -4.92
N GLU A 260 7.70 -9.80 -4.63
CA GLU A 260 8.04 -8.73 -5.57
C GLU A 260 9.56 -8.56 -5.64
N TRP A 261 10.08 -8.18 -6.80
CA TRP A 261 11.49 -7.83 -6.98
C TRP A 261 11.66 -6.73 -8.02
N ALA A 262 12.76 -6.00 -7.92
CA ALA A 262 13.11 -4.98 -8.91
C ALA A 262 13.43 -5.61 -10.27
N PHE A 263 13.00 -4.98 -11.37
CA PHE A 263 13.24 -5.49 -12.73
C PHE A 263 14.72 -5.77 -13.03
N ASN A 264 15.63 -4.94 -12.52
CA ASN A 264 17.09 -5.11 -12.67
C ASN A 264 17.68 -6.25 -11.83
N HIS A 265 16.90 -6.90 -10.96
CA HIS A 265 17.34 -8.03 -10.14
C HIS A 265 17.04 -9.39 -10.76
N ALA A 266 16.57 -9.44 -12.02
CA ALA A 266 16.20 -10.69 -12.69
C ALA A 266 17.32 -11.74 -12.73
N ASP A 267 18.59 -11.34 -12.87
CA ASP A 267 19.74 -12.28 -12.86
C ASP A 267 20.22 -12.62 -11.43
N THR A 268 19.70 -11.92 -10.41
CA THR A 268 20.03 -12.14 -8.98
C THR A 268 19.07 -13.11 -8.31
N VAL A 269 17.84 -13.21 -8.84
CA VAL A 269 16.74 -14.04 -8.34
C VAL A 269 16.76 -15.43 -8.95
#